data_AF-A0A0F9ZJ19-F1
#
_entry.id   AF-A0A0F9ZJ19-F1
#
_cell.length_a   1.000
_cell.length_b   1.000
_cell.length_c   1.000
_cell.angle_alpha   90.00
_cell.angle_beta   90.00
_cell.angle_gamma   90.00
#
_symmetry.space_group_name_H-M   'P 1'
#
loop_
_entity.id
_entity.type
_entity.pdbx_description
1 polymer ?
#
loop_
_entity_poly.entity_id
_entity_poly.type
_entity_poly.pdbx_seq_one_letter_code
_entity_poly.pdbx_strand_id
1 'polypeptide(L)'
;MDNQVIITIIILLLVSLLFVVAYINSKRIPEKRKDRIFKKLDDLKDQIKDGDTFAMRDAVIRLDNLLSKALQIKYRNENSCGDNLKLARKLFNKTNYQQLWDVHKLRNDIVHSDKSVTEQDASEAYDIYKMGINKILR
;
A
#
# COMPACT_ATOMS: atom_id res chain seq x y z
N MET A 1 8.58 16.87 49.76
CA MET A 1 9.06 15.74 48.92
C MET A 1 10.56 15.89 48.81
N ASP A 2 11.31 14.81 48.99
CA ASP A 2 12.77 14.86 48.93
C ASP A 2 13.26 15.18 47.51
N ASN A 3 14.33 15.96 47.36
CA ASN A 3 14.84 16.39 46.05
C ASN A 3 15.20 15.18 45.17
N GLN A 4 15.69 14.10 45.79
CA GLN A 4 15.98 12.84 45.10
C GLN A 4 14.73 12.20 44.49
N VAL A 5 13.60 12.24 45.20
CA VAL A 5 12.31 11.69 44.72
C VAL A 5 11.80 12.52 43.54
N ILE A 6 11.89 13.85 43.61
CA ILE A 6 11.51 14.75 42.52
C ILE A 6 12.35 14.46 41.25
N ILE A 7 13.67 14.36 41.39
CA ILE A 7 14.58 14.07 40.28
C ILE A 7 14.25 12.71 39.65
N THR A 8 13.98 11.69 40.46
CA THR A 8 13.65 10.35 39.98
C THR A 8 12.36 10.34 39.16
N ILE A 9 11.32 11.05 39.62
CA ILE A 9 10.05 11.19 38.90
C ILE A 9 10.26 11.90 37.55
N ILE A 10 11.07 12.96 37.51
CA ILE A 10 11.38 13.68 36.28
C ILE A 10 12.08 12.76 35.27
N ILE A 11 13.07 11.98 35.71
CA ILE A 11 13.77 11.03 34.84
C ILE A 11 12.81 10.00 34.27
N LEU A 12 11.94 9.40 35.09
CA LEU A 12 10.95 8.43 34.62
C LEU A 12 9.96 9.02 33.60
N LEU A 13 9.54 10.28 33.83
CA LEU A 13 8.70 11.00 32.87
C LEU A 13 9.42 11.22 31.53
N LEU A 14 10.68 11.63 31.55
CA LEU A 14 11.47 11.83 30.34
C LEU A 14 11.70 10.52 29.58
N VAL A 15 11.99 9.43 30.29
CA VAL A 15 12.14 8.09 29.69
C VAL A 15 10.82 7.64 29.05
N SER A 16 9.70 7.78 29.76
CA SER A 16 8.37 7.48 29.21
C SER A 16 8.06 8.30 27.96
N LEU A 17 8.37 9.61 27.99
CA LEU A 17 8.20 10.49 26.85
C LEU A 17 9.03 10.04 25.64
N LEU A 18 10.28 9.61 25.85
CA LEU A 18 11.14 9.07 24.80
C LEU A 18 10.52 7.81 24.16
N PHE A 19 9.96 6.89 24.95
CA PHE A 19 9.27 5.71 24.42
C PHE A 19 8.04 6.08 23.59
N VAL A 20 7.26 7.07 24.02
CA VAL A 20 6.10 7.57 23.25
C VAL A 20 6.54 8.17 21.92
N VAL A 21 7.58 9.01 21.91
CA VAL A 21 8.12 9.61 20.68
C VAL A 21 8.68 8.54 19.74
N ALA A 22 9.45 7.58 20.26
CA ALA A 22 9.97 6.46 19.47
C ALA A 22 8.85 5.61 18.87
N TYR A 23 7.80 5.32 19.64
CA TYR A 23 6.63 4.59 19.17
C TYR A 23 5.93 5.32 18.02
N ILE A 24 5.70 6.63 18.14
CA ILE A 24 5.08 7.45 17.09
C ILE A 24 5.94 7.47 15.83
N ASN A 25 7.25 7.72 15.97
CA ASN A 25 8.17 7.74 14.82
C ASN A 25 8.27 6.37 14.13
N SER A 26 8.19 5.27 14.87
CA SER A 26 8.23 3.92 14.30
C SER A 26 7.05 3.61 13.37
N LYS A 27 5.93 4.36 13.48
CA LYS A 27 4.74 4.18 12.65
C LYS A 27 4.77 5.04 11.38
N ARG A 28 5.68 6.02 11.27
CA ARG A 28 5.77 6.86 10.07
C ARG A 28 6.42 6.07 8.94
N ILE A 29 5.76 6.08 7.78
CA ILE A 29 6.31 5.51 6.55
C ILE A 29 7.37 6.49 6.03
N PRO A 30 8.64 6.06 5.81
CA PRO A 30 9.66 6.94 5.25
C PRO A 30 9.25 7.45 3.87
N GLU A 31 9.37 8.75 3.61
CA GLU A 31 8.98 9.38 2.32
C GLU A 31 9.69 8.73 1.13
N LYS A 32 11.00 8.43 1.25
CA LYS A 32 11.76 7.68 0.23
C LYS A 32 11.12 6.34 -0.16
N ARG A 33 10.39 5.67 0.74
CA ARG A 33 9.68 4.42 0.41
C ARG A 33 8.42 4.70 -0.41
N LYS A 34 7.69 5.77 -0.09
CA LYS A 34 6.51 6.21 -0.85
C LYS A 34 6.91 6.61 -2.27
N ASP A 35 7.96 7.44 -2.39
CA ASP A 35 8.47 7.92 -3.69
C ASP A 35 8.82 6.75 -4.63
N ARG A 36 9.43 5.68 -4.09
CA ARG A 36 9.75 4.49 -4.89
C ARG A 36 8.51 3.74 -5.36
N ILE A 37 7.42 3.74 -4.60
CA ILE A 37 6.16 3.12 -5.03
C ILE A 37 5.51 3.96 -6.12
N PHE A 38 5.46 5.29 -5.94
CA PHE A 38 4.89 6.20 -6.93
C PHE A 38 5.68 6.22 -8.23
N LYS A 39 7.02 6.24 -8.17
CA LYS A 39 7.86 6.11 -9.37
C LYS A 39 7.54 4.83 -10.16
N LYS A 40 7.40 3.70 -9.47
CA LYS A 40 7.04 2.44 -10.12
C LYS A 40 5.62 2.44 -10.69
N LEU A 41 4.68 3.16 -10.07
CA LEU A 41 3.37 3.36 -10.66
C LEU A 41 3.50 4.10 -12.00
N ASP A 42 4.25 5.19 -12.04
CA ASP A 42 4.43 5.97 -13.27
C ASP A 42 5.13 5.13 -14.36
N ASP A 43 6.18 4.38 -14.03
CA ASP A 43 6.85 3.47 -14.97
C ASP A 43 5.86 2.43 -15.58
N LEU A 44 4.93 1.90 -14.78
CA LEU A 44 3.92 0.94 -15.24
C LEU A 44 2.84 1.58 -16.10
N LYS A 45 2.56 2.88 -15.92
CA LYS A 45 1.62 3.61 -16.78
C LYS A 45 2.15 3.68 -18.20
N ASP A 46 3.44 3.96 -18.36
CA ASP A 46 4.08 4.04 -19.67
C ASP A 46 4.14 2.65 -20.33
N GLN A 47 4.43 1.60 -19.55
CA GLN A 47 4.37 0.21 -20.04
C GLN A 47 2.99 -0.20 -20.56
N ILE A 48 1.89 0.30 -19.97
CA ILE A 48 0.53 0.00 -20.44
C ILE A 48 0.23 0.68 -21.79
N LYS A 49 0.73 1.90 -22.00
CA LYS A 49 0.48 2.67 -23.23
C LYS A 49 1.25 2.14 -24.44
N ASP A 50 2.52 1.79 -24.23
CA ASP A 50 3.43 1.44 -25.33
C ASP A 50 3.60 -0.08 -25.49
N GLY A 51 2.99 -0.86 -24.58
CA GLY A 51 3.17 -2.30 -24.48
C GLY A 51 2.26 -3.10 -25.40
N ASP A 52 2.69 -4.33 -25.69
CA ASP A 52 1.82 -5.36 -26.27
C ASP A 52 0.95 -6.02 -25.19
N THR A 53 0.10 -6.97 -25.59
CA THR A 53 -0.79 -7.71 -24.67
C THR A 53 -0.04 -8.37 -23.51
N PHE A 54 1.19 -8.86 -23.72
CA PHE A 54 1.98 -9.48 -22.67
C PHE A 54 2.49 -8.44 -21.67
N ALA A 55 3.01 -7.32 -22.18
CA ALA A 55 3.45 -6.19 -21.36
C ALA A 55 2.31 -5.60 -20.53
N MET A 56 1.09 -5.48 -21.08
CA MET A 56 -0.09 -5.00 -20.36
C MET A 56 -0.47 -5.95 -19.20
N ARG A 57 -0.42 -7.26 -19.45
CA ARG A 57 -0.72 -8.28 -18.41
C ARG A 57 0.29 -8.26 -17.28
N ASP A 58 1.58 -8.22 -17.61
CA ASP A 58 2.65 -8.07 -16.62
C ASP A 58 2.47 -6.77 -15.82
N ALA A 59 2.06 -5.68 -16.47
CA ALA A 59 1.79 -4.42 -15.79
C ALA A 59 0.68 -4.55 -14.75
N VAL A 60 -0.47 -5.18 -15.08
CA VAL A 60 -1.56 -5.41 -14.11
C VAL A 60 -1.10 -6.25 -12.92
N ILE A 61 -0.31 -7.31 -13.15
CA ILE A 61 0.26 -8.14 -12.07
C ILE A 61 1.17 -7.29 -11.17
N ARG A 62 2.01 -6.43 -11.76
CA ARG A 62 2.92 -5.56 -11.02
C ARG A 62 2.19 -4.47 -10.24
N LEU A 63 1.07 -3.94 -10.77
CA LEU A 63 0.21 -3.00 -10.06
C LEU A 63 -0.38 -3.63 -8.79
N ASP A 64 -0.87 -4.87 -8.86
CA ASP A 64 -1.36 -5.59 -7.66
C ASP A 64 -0.24 -5.83 -6.64
N ASN A 65 0.98 -6.13 -7.11
CA ASN A 65 2.14 -6.26 -6.24
C ASN A 65 2.52 -4.94 -5.55
N LEU A 66 2.34 -3.79 -6.21
CA LEU A 66 2.53 -2.47 -5.59
C LEU A 66 1.46 -2.18 -4.54
N LEU A 67 0.20 -2.52 -4.82
CA LEU A 67 -0.89 -2.41 -3.85
C LEU A 67 -0.59 -3.27 -2.62
N SER A 68 -0.19 -4.53 -2.82
CA SER A 68 0.19 -5.46 -1.76
C SER A 68 1.28 -4.87 -0.88
N LYS A 69 2.35 -4.32 -1.48
CA LYS A 69 3.43 -3.64 -0.74
C LYS A 69 2.93 -2.44 0.05
N ALA A 70 2.06 -1.62 -0.53
CA ALA A 70 1.48 -0.47 0.17
C ALA A 70 0.67 -0.93 1.40
N LEU A 71 -0.13 -1.98 1.26
CA LEU A 71 -0.92 -2.56 2.34
C LEU A 71 -0.04 -3.18 3.44
N GLN A 72 0.97 -3.96 3.07
CA GLN A 72 1.95 -4.55 3.99
C GLN A 72 2.68 -3.47 4.80
N ILE A 73 3.04 -2.35 4.16
CA ILE A 73 3.61 -1.19 4.86
C ILE A 73 2.61 -0.62 5.87
N LYS A 74 1.34 -0.44 5.47
CA LYS A 74 0.29 0.12 6.33
C LYS A 74 -0.01 -0.75 7.55
N TYR A 75 -0.08 -2.06 7.36
CA TYR A 75 -0.43 -3.02 8.43
C TYR A 75 0.79 -3.62 9.13
N ARG A 76 2.01 -3.32 8.67
CA ARG A 76 3.27 -3.83 9.21
C ARG A 76 3.27 -5.37 9.28
N ASN A 77 2.85 -6.01 8.19
CA ASN A 77 2.76 -7.47 8.07
C ASN A 77 3.30 -7.94 6.71
N GLU A 78 3.28 -9.25 6.50
CA GLU A 78 3.70 -9.91 5.25
C GLU A 78 2.56 -10.70 4.59
N ASN A 79 1.32 -10.39 4.96
CA ASN A 79 0.16 -11.11 4.46
C ASN A 79 -0.04 -10.89 2.96
N SER A 80 -0.83 -11.77 2.34
CA SER A 80 -1.19 -11.67 0.93
C SER A 80 -1.97 -10.37 0.62
N CYS A 81 -1.99 -9.96 -0.66
CA CYS A 81 -2.76 -8.80 -1.11
C CYS A 81 -4.25 -8.95 -0.73
N GLY A 82 -4.83 -10.12 -1.01
CA GLY A 82 -6.23 -10.43 -0.71
C GLY A 82 -6.57 -10.39 0.78
N ASP A 83 -5.69 -10.90 1.64
CA ASP A 83 -5.93 -10.85 3.10
C ASP A 83 -5.82 -9.43 3.64
N ASN A 84 -4.83 -8.67 3.16
CA ASN A 84 -4.69 -7.28 3.52
C ASN A 84 -5.81 -6.39 2.96
N LEU A 85 -6.37 -6.71 1.78
CA LEU A 85 -7.55 -6.05 1.24
C LEU A 85 -8.74 -6.23 2.18
N LYS A 86 -8.97 -7.43 2.73
CA LYS A 86 -10.04 -7.67 3.72
C LYS A 86 -9.90 -6.75 4.95
N LEU A 87 -8.66 -6.56 5.44
CA LEU A 87 -8.36 -5.63 6.54
C LEU A 87 -8.63 -4.16 6.15
N ALA A 88 -8.41 -3.81 4.88
CA ALA A 88 -8.60 -2.47 4.33
C ALA A 88 -10.05 -2.11 4.03
N ARG A 89 -11.02 -2.99 4.28
CA ARG A 89 -12.44 -2.72 4.03
C ARG A 89 -12.95 -1.42 4.65
N LYS A 90 -12.49 -1.06 5.86
CA LYS A 90 -12.88 0.18 6.54
C LYS A 90 -12.12 1.42 6.06
N LEU A 91 -11.05 1.26 5.28
CA LEU A 91 -10.26 2.38 4.75
C LEU A 91 -10.91 3.04 3.54
N PHE A 92 -11.75 2.30 2.83
CA PHE A 92 -12.40 2.70 1.58
C PHE A 92 -13.91 2.77 1.76
N ASN A 93 -14.58 3.59 0.95
CA ASN A 93 -16.02 3.47 0.79
C ASN A 93 -16.36 2.15 0.07
N LYS A 94 -17.64 1.76 0.07
CA LYS A 94 -18.08 0.49 -0.53
C LYS A 94 -17.69 0.36 -2.00
N THR A 95 -17.82 1.44 -2.78
CA THR A 95 -17.53 1.47 -4.21
C THR A 95 -16.05 1.26 -4.49
N ASN A 96 -15.18 2.07 -3.91
CA ASN A 96 -13.73 2.01 -4.10
C ASN A 96 -13.16 0.68 -3.61
N TYR A 97 -13.68 0.15 -2.50
CA TYR A 97 -13.31 -1.18 -2.02
C TYR A 97 -13.64 -2.25 -3.06
N GLN A 98 -14.86 -2.21 -3.61
CA GLN A 98 -15.32 -3.18 -4.59
C GLN A 98 -14.47 -3.11 -5.86
N GLN A 99 -14.18 -1.90 -6.36
CA GLN A 99 -13.28 -1.70 -7.50
C GLN A 99 -11.89 -2.33 -7.27
N LEU A 100 -11.28 -2.10 -6.10
CA LEU A 100 -9.99 -2.71 -5.74
C LEU A 100 -10.06 -4.23 -5.70
N TRP A 101 -11.16 -4.78 -5.18
CA TRP A 101 -11.39 -6.21 -5.14
C TRP A 101 -11.57 -6.81 -6.55
N ASP A 102 -12.25 -6.10 -7.44
CA ASP A 102 -12.50 -6.54 -8.81
C ASP A 102 -11.24 -6.54 -9.65
N VAL A 103 -10.39 -5.51 -9.56
CA VAL A 103 -9.08 -5.50 -10.25
C VAL A 103 -8.11 -6.55 -9.66
N HIS A 104 -8.19 -6.83 -8.36
CA HIS A 104 -7.44 -7.93 -7.74
C HIS A 104 -7.87 -9.29 -8.32
N LYS A 105 -9.18 -9.51 -8.53
CA LYS A 105 -9.66 -10.71 -9.23
C LYS A 105 -9.23 -10.76 -10.69
N LEU A 106 -9.27 -9.64 -11.41
CA LEU A 106 -8.75 -9.55 -12.78
C LEU A 106 -7.28 -10.03 -12.83
N ARG A 107 -6.44 -9.59 -11.89
CA ARG A 107 -5.06 -10.09 -11.78
C ARG A 107 -5.01 -11.61 -11.59
N ASN A 108 -5.90 -12.18 -10.78
CA ASN A 108 -5.94 -13.64 -10.56
C ASN A 108 -6.35 -14.38 -11.83
N ASP A 109 -7.32 -13.86 -12.58
CA ASP A 109 -7.74 -14.43 -13.86
C ASP A 109 -6.61 -14.37 -14.91
N ILE A 110 -5.82 -13.29 -14.94
CA ILE A 110 -4.64 -13.17 -15.81
C ILE A 110 -3.62 -14.27 -15.48
N VAL A 111 -3.39 -14.54 -14.20
CA VAL A 111 -2.38 -15.52 -13.77
C VAL A 111 -2.86 -16.97 -13.93
N HIS A 112 -4.15 -17.25 -13.64
CA HIS A 112 -4.67 -18.62 -13.58
C HIS A 112 -5.43 -19.06 -14.82
N SER A 113 -6.05 -18.14 -15.54
CA SER A 113 -6.93 -18.43 -16.67
C SER A 113 -6.40 -17.89 -18.00
N ASP A 114 -5.16 -17.38 -18.00
CA ASP A 114 -4.50 -16.82 -19.17
C ASP A 114 -5.33 -15.74 -19.89
N LYS A 115 -6.12 -14.98 -19.13
CA LYS A 115 -7.03 -13.97 -19.66
C LYS A 115 -6.26 -12.86 -20.38
N SER A 116 -6.64 -12.57 -21.63
CA SER A 116 -6.14 -11.41 -22.36
C SER A 116 -6.67 -10.11 -21.74
N VAL A 117 -5.86 -9.07 -21.80
CA VAL A 117 -6.16 -7.76 -21.21
C VAL A 117 -6.06 -6.73 -22.32
N THR A 118 -7.10 -5.94 -22.49
CA THR A 118 -7.07 -4.80 -23.42
C THR A 118 -6.34 -3.61 -22.80
N GLU A 119 -5.90 -2.66 -23.62
CA GLU A 119 -5.34 -1.40 -23.10
C GLU A 119 -6.31 -0.69 -22.15
N GLN A 120 -7.60 -0.72 -22.47
CA GLN A 120 -8.65 -0.13 -21.63
C GLN A 120 -8.73 -0.81 -20.26
N ASP A 121 -8.75 -2.15 -20.21
CA ASP A 121 -8.78 -2.91 -18.96
C ASP A 121 -7.55 -2.60 -18.09
N ALA A 122 -6.37 -2.55 -18.70
CA ALA A 122 -5.12 -2.26 -18.01
C ALA A 122 -5.08 -0.81 -17.48
N SER A 123 -5.58 0.14 -18.27
CA SER A 123 -5.65 1.55 -17.89
C SER A 123 -6.64 1.79 -16.74
N GLU A 124 -7.82 1.15 -16.79
CA GLU A 124 -8.78 1.19 -15.69
C GLU A 124 -8.19 0.55 -14.41
N ALA A 125 -7.52 -0.60 -14.55
CA ALA A 125 -6.83 -1.23 -13.44
C ALA A 125 -5.77 -0.30 -12.82
N TYR A 126 -4.97 0.38 -13.66
CA TYR A 126 -3.98 1.36 -13.21
C TYR A 126 -4.61 2.46 -12.35
N ASP A 127 -5.70 3.07 -12.80
CA ASP A 127 -6.34 4.18 -12.10
C ASP A 127 -6.91 3.72 -10.74
N ILE A 128 -7.53 2.53 -10.70
CA ILE A 128 -8.06 1.94 -9.47
C ILE A 128 -6.92 1.62 -8.49
N TYR A 129 -5.84 0.98 -8.96
CA TYR A 129 -4.68 0.68 -8.11
C TYR A 129 -3.99 1.94 -7.60
N LYS A 130 -3.82 2.96 -8.45
CA LYS A 130 -3.27 4.27 -8.08
C LYS A 130 -4.11 4.94 -7.00
N MET A 131 -5.43 4.95 -7.16
CA MET A 131 -6.37 5.45 -6.14
C MET A 131 -6.20 4.72 -4.81
N GLY A 132 -6.13 3.38 -4.85
CA GLY A 132 -5.92 2.55 -3.67
C GLY A 132 -4.62 2.88 -2.95
N ILE A 133 -3.50 2.86 -3.68
CA ILE A 133 -2.16 3.14 -3.16
C ILE A 133 -2.08 4.55 -2.57
N ASN A 134 -2.62 5.56 -3.25
CA ASN A 134 -2.70 6.93 -2.74
C ASN A 134 -3.44 7.01 -1.40
N LYS A 135 -4.58 6.32 -1.26
CA LYS A 135 -5.35 6.32 -0.02
C LYS A 135 -4.65 5.56 1.11
N ILE A 136 -3.86 4.55 0.79
CA ILE A 136 -3.12 3.73 1.75
C ILE A 136 -1.91 4.47 2.31
N LEU A 137 -1.14 5.15 1.43
CA LEU A 137 0.14 5.79 1.75
C LEU A 137 0.04 7.27 2.15
N ARG A 138 -1.15 7.89 2.03
CA ARG A 138 -1.46 9.18 2.66
C ARG A 138 -1.31 9.09 4.18
#